data_AF-A0A353FLG4-F1
#
_entry.id   AF-A0A353FLG4-F1
#
_cell.length_a   1.000
_cell.length_b   1.000
_cell.length_c   1.000
_cell.angle_alpha   90.00
_cell.angle_beta   90.00
_cell.angle_gamma   90.00
#
_symmetry.space_group_name_H-M   'P 1'
#
loop_
_entity.id
_entity.type
_entity.pdbx_description
1 polymer ?
#
loop_
_entity_poly.entity_id
_entity_poly.type
_entity_poly.pdbx_seq_one_letter_code
_entity_poly.pdbx_strand_id
1 'polypeptide(L)'
;MKPYDFAEIESRWQSHWLSKEVFCTPNPGDEGFVSEKPKFYVLDMFPYPSGAGLHVGHPKGYTATDVVARYKRHKGFNVLHPMGWDAFGLPAEQYAVQTGTHPRETTAKNIAVFREQLQGLGLSYDWSREINTTDSDYYCWTQWIFGKLHEKGLAYQAEVPVWWCEKLGTVLANEEVIDGRSERGNYPCEKRPLRQWMLRITAYADRLLQDLEDLDWPESVKAMQREWIGRSEGARIHFSLQEKVQESGFDVFTTRPDTLFGATFCVLAPEHPLVADITSAEQKTAVNEYVQSAATKSELERTELQKEKTGVFTGAYAINPVFDEGDSRRNMPIWVADYVLMSYGTGAIMCVPGGDERDYEFATKYGLSIARVVEPEPLARNAPHVDSGFDTTHGIT
;
A
#
# COMPACT_ATOMS: atom_id res chain seq x y z
N MET A 1 -47.76 -13.46 -33.11
CA MET A 1 -46.49 -12.71 -33.04
C MET A 1 -45.37 -13.73 -32.99
N LYS A 2 -44.32 -13.60 -33.80
CA LYS A 2 -43.14 -14.47 -33.63
C LYS A 2 -42.40 -14.07 -32.35
N PRO A 3 -41.88 -15.02 -31.55
CA PRO A 3 -41.08 -14.72 -30.38
C PRO A 3 -39.79 -13.99 -30.77
N TYR A 4 -39.22 -13.19 -29.86
CA TYR A 4 -37.93 -12.53 -30.05
C TYR A 4 -36.81 -13.58 -30.00
N ASP A 5 -36.23 -13.87 -31.15
CA ASP A 5 -35.09 -14.80 -31.29
C ASP A 5 -33.78 -14.04 -31.09
N PHE A 6 -33.34 -13.94 -29.84
CA PHE A 6 -32.10 -13.25 -29.50
C PHE A 6 -30.88 -13.95 -30.09
N ALA A 7 -30.88 -15.28 -30.20
CA ALA A 7 -29.73 -16.04 -30.68
C ALA A 7 -29.40 -15.71 -32.15
N GLU A 8 -30.43 -15.61 -33.00
CA GLU A 8 -30.27 -15.19 -34.39
C GLU A 8 -29.81 -13.71 -34.48
N ILE A 9 -30.44 -12.83 -33.71
CA ILE A 9 -30.25 -11.38 -33.81
C ILE A 9 -28.87 -10.96 -33.27
N GLU A 10 -28.46 -11.47 -32.13
CA GLU A 10 -27.18 -11.15 -31.49
C GLU A 10 -26.01 -11.58 -32.37
N SER A 11 -25.99 -12.86 -32.79
CA SER A 11 -24.93 -13.41 -33.66
C SER A 11 -24.79 -12.63 -34.97
N ARG A 12 -25.93 -12.26 -35.59
CA ARG A 12 -25.94 -11.44 -36.81
C ARG A 12 -25.28 -10.08 -36.61
N TRP A 13 -25.65 -9.36 -35.54
CA TRP A 13 -25.12 -8.00 -35.31
C TRP A 13 -23.68 -8.00 -34.84
N GLN A 14 -23.30 -8.94 -33.97
CA GLN A 14 -21.91 -9.12 -33.54
C GLN A 14 -21.00 -9.40 -34.74
N SER A 15 -21.40 -10.32 -35.62
CA SER A 15 -20.66 -10.64 -36.84
C SER A 15 -20.57 -9.43 -37.79
N HIS A 16 -21.65 -8.66 -37.92
CA HIS A 16 -21.67 -7.43 -38.72
C HIS A 16 -20.68 -6.39 -38.17
N TRP A 17 -20.72 -6.09 -36.87
CA TRP A 17 -19.84 -5.09 -36.27
C TRP A 17 -18.37 -5.48 -36.35
N LEU A 18 -18.05 -6.76 -36.13
CA LEU A 18 -16.68 -7.26 -36.19
C LEU A 18 -16.14 -7.23 -37.63
N SER A 19 -16.88 -7.78 -38.61
CA SER A 19 -16.43 -7.84 -40.01
C SER A 19 -16.32 -6.47 -40.69
N LYS A 20 -17.04 -5.47 -40.18
CA LYS A 20 -17.00 -4.09 -40.67
C LYS A 20 -16.14 -3.17 -39.81
N GLU A 21 -15.50 -3.71 -38.77
CA GLU A 21 -14.66 -2.95 -37.84
C GLU A 21 -15.36 -1.67 -37.31
N VAL A 22 -16.67 -1.76 -37.04
CA VAL A 22 -17.53 -0.59 -36.74
C VAL A 22 -17.05 0.22 -35.54
N PHE A 23 -16.33 -0.42 -34.62
CA PHE A 23 -15.83 0.20 -33.41
C PHE A 23 -14.34 0.59 -33.49
N CYS A 24 -13.67 0.34 -34.61
CA CYS A 24 -12.31 0.81 -34.86
C CYS A 24 -12.25 2.33 -34.76
N THR A 25 -11.24 2.83 -34.05
CA THR A 25 -11.06 4.27 -33.79
C THR A 25 -9.87 4.78 -34.60
N PRO A 26 -10.12 5.59 -35.66
CA PRO A 26 -9.04 6.11 -36.51
C PRO A 26 -8.14 7.05 -35.71
N ASN A 27 -6.85 7.08 -36.03
CA ASN A 27 -5.90 8.02 -35.44
C ASN A 27 -6.08 9.42 -36.06
N PRO A 28 -5.60 10.48 -35.39
CA PRO A 28 -5.48 11.79 -36.02
C PRO A 28 -4.69 11.72 -37.32
N GLY A 29 -5.35 12.06 -38.44
CA GLY A 29 -4.76 12.03 -39.78
C GLY A 29 -5.14 10.81 -40.64
N ASP A 30 -5.73 9.77 -40.03
CA ASP A 30 -6.24 8.61 -40.77
C ASP A 30 -7.54 8.95 -41.54
N GLU A 31 -7.81 8.19 -42.59
CA GLU A 31 -9.09 8.27 -43.30
C GLU A 31 -10.25 7.96 -42.33
N GLY A 32 -11.27 8.82 -42.32
CA GLY A 32 -12.42 8.70 -41.41
C GLY A 32 -12.26 9.38 -40.04
N PHE A 33 -11.07 9.91 -39.70
CA PHE A 33 -10.91 10.77 -38.53
C PHE A 33 -11.47 12.17 -38.78
N VAL A 34 -12.34 12.65 -37.89
CA VAL A 34 -12.93 13.99 -37.97
C VAL A 34 -12.43 14.80 -36.77
N SER A 35 -11.53 15.75 -37.01
CA SER A 35 -10.80 16.48 -35.97
C SER A 35 -11.68 17.40 -35.11
N GLU A 36 -12.82 17.82 -35.66
CA GLU A 36 -13.81 18.68 -35.02
C GLU A 36 -14.66 17.91 -33.99
N LYS A 37 -14.72 16.58 -34.09
CA LYS A 37 -15.44 15.75 -33.13
C LYS A 37 -14.65 15.70 -31.81
N PRO A 38 -15.31 15.94 -30.66
CA PRO A 38 -14.64 15.81 -29.38
C PRO A 38 -14.20 14.37 -29.13
N LYS A 39 -13.00 14.18 -28.56
CA LYS A 39 -12.50 12.85 -28.18
C LYS A 39 -13.15 12.37 -26.88
N PHE A 40 -13.30 11.06 -26.75
CA PHE A 40 -13.70 10.41 -25.51
C PHE A 40 -12.97 9.07 -25.37
N TYR A 41 -12.27 8.86 -24.26
CA TYR A 41 -11.59 7.60 -23.98
C TYR A 41 -12.35 6.88 -22.87
N VAL A 42 -12.95 5.75 -23.20
CA VAL A 42 -13.56 4.82 -22.26
C VAL A 42 -12.57 3.68 -22.01
N LEU A 43 -12.23 3.43 -20.75
CA LEU A 43 -11.26 2.41 -20.38
C LEU A 43 -11.82 1.51 -19.29
N ASP A 44 -11.75 0.21 -19.54
CA ASP A 44 -11.99 -0.83 -18.55
C ASP A 44 -10.66 -1.31 -17.96
N MET A 45 -10.68 -1.75 -16.70
CA MET A 45 -9.59 -2.58 -16.20
C MET A 45 -9.62 -3.90 -16.96
N PHE A 46 -8.65 -4.07 -17.86
CA PHE A 46 -8.47 -5.28 -18.66
C PHE A 46 -8.23 -6.51 -17.77
N PRO A 47 -8.74 -7.70 -18.16
CA PRO A 47 -8.79 -8.84 -17.25
C PRO A 47 -7.45 -9.59 -17.16
N TYR A 48 -7.26 -10.25 -16.01
CA TYR A 48 -6.24 -11.30 -15.86
C TYR A 48 -6.73 -12.59 -16.55
N PRO A 49 -6.05 -13.12 -17.59
CA PRO A 49 -6.41 -14.37 -18.25
C PRO A 49 -5.94 -15.60 -17.43
N SER A 50 -6.10 -15.55 -16.10
CA SER A 50 -5.71 -16.62 -15.17
C SER A 50 -6.84 -17.59 -14.84
N GLY A 51 -8.09 -17.27 -15.22
CA GLY A 51 -9.25 -18.14 -15.06
C GLY A 51 -9.56 -18.94 -16.34
N ALA A 52 -10.45 -19.92 -16.25
CA ALA A 52 -10.93 -20.68 -17.41
C ALA A 52 -11.91 -19.89 -18.32
N GLY A 53 -12.26 -18.66 -17.94
CA GLY A 53 -13.19 -17.78 -18.64
C GLY A 53 -13.63 -16.60 -17.78
N LEU A 54 -14.44 -15.71 -18.35
CA LEU A 54 -15.08 -14.61 -17.64
C LEU A 54 -16.06 -15.13 -16.58
N HIS A 55 -15.96 -14.62 -15.35
CA HIS A 55 -17.03 -14.69 -14.35
C HIS A 55 -17.98 -13.49 -14.44
N VAL A 56 -19.17 -13.59 -13.83
CA VAL A 56 -20.24 -12.56 -13.83
C VAL A 56 -19.81 -11.16 -13.37
N GLY A 57 -18.72 -11.07 -12.58
CA GLY A 57 -18.13 -9.80 -12.19
C GLY A 57 -17.58 -8.97 -13.37
N HIS A 58 -17.02 -9.60 -14.43
CA HIS A 58 -16.43 -8.84 -15.54
C HIS A 58 -17.50 -8.11 -16.37
N PRO A 59 -18.57 -8.77 -16.85
CA PRO A 59 -19.58 -8.10 -17.67
C PRO A 59 -20.31 -6.98 -16.91
N LYS A 60 -20.41 -7.05 -15.57
CA LYS A 60 -21.06 -6.02 -14.77
C LYS A 60 -20.40 -4.64 -14.97
N GLY A 61 -19.07 -4.57 -14.93
CA GLY A 61 -18.33 -3.34 -15.19
C GLY A 61 -18.34 -2.97 -16.67
N TYR A 62 -18.00 -3.94 -17.52
CA TYR A 62 -17.80 -3.72 -18.96
C TYR A 62 -19.08 -3.32 -19.71
N THR A 63 -20.26 -3.73 -19.24
CA THR A 63 -21.54 -3.30 -19.81
C THR A 63 -21.80 -1.82 -19.54
N ALA A 64 -21.43 -1.32 -18.35
CA ALA A 64 -21.66 0.08 -18.00
C ALA A 64 -20.79 1.02 -18.85
N THR A 65 -19.52 0.66 -19.05
CA THR A 65 -18.60 1.40 -19.92
C THR A 65 -19.00 1.30 -21.39
N ASP A 66 -19.47 0.14 -21.86
CA ASP A 66 -20.01 -0.02 -23.23
C ASP A 66 -21.23 0.88 -23.49
N VAL A 67 -22.15 0.99 -22.53
CA VAL A 67 -23.29 1.92 -22.63
C VAL A 67 -22.81 3.35 -22.80
N VAL A 68 -21.81 3.78 -22.03
CA VAL A 68 -21.21 5.12 -22.15
C VAL A 68 -20.50 5.29 -23.50
N ALA A 69 -19.73 4.31 -23.94
CA ALA A 69 -19.01 4.34 -25.21
C ALA A 69 -20.00 4.51 -26.39
N ARG A 70 -21.03 3.67 -26.44
CA ARG A 70 -22.09 3.75 -27.46
C ARG A 70 -22.84 5.07 -27.40
N TYR A 71 -23.22 5.54 -26.21
CA TYR A 71 -23.88 6.83 -26.04
C TYR A 71 -23.03 7.97 -26.60
N LYS A 72 -21.73 8.01 -26.27
CA LYS A 72 -20.80 9.04 -26.76
C LYS A 72 -20.59 8.96 -28.27
N ARG A 73 -20.48 7.76 -28.86
CA ARG A 73 -20.43 7.59 -30.32
C ARG A 73 -21.68 8.17 -30.99
N HIS A 74 -22.88 7.90 -30.45
CA HIS A 74 -24.14 8.48 -30.96
C HIS A 74 -24.25 9.99 -30.78
N LYS A 75 -23.56 10.56 -29.78
CA LYS A 75 -23.42 12.01 -29.61
C LYS A 75 -22.37 12.65 -30.52
N GLY A 76 -21.74 11.88 -31.40
CA GLY A 76 -20.78 12.38 -32.39
C GLY A 76 -19.36 12.55 -31.85
N PHE A 77 -18.98 11.85 -30.76
CA PHE A 77 -17.60 11.85 -30.25
C PHE A 77 -16.72 10.87 -31.03
N ASN A 78 -15.41 11.17 -31.10
CA ASN A 78 -14.37 10.20 -31.44
C ASN A 78 -14.10 9.34 -30.21
N VAL A 79 -14.71 8.15 -30.15
CA VAL A 79 -14.63 7.28 -28.97
C VAL A 79 -13.60 6.19 -29.16
N LEU A 80 -12.60 6.16 -28.29
CA LEU A 80 -11.70 5.03 -28.12
C LEU A 80 -12.20 4.18 -26.93
N HIS A 81 -12.48 2.91 -27.19
CA HIS A 81 -12.84 1.92 -26.18
C HIS A 81 -11.99 0.65 -26.43
N PRO A 82 -10.77 0.55 -25.88
CA PRO A 82 -9.87 -0.55 -26.15
C PRO A 82 -10.07 -1.70 -25.15
N MET A 83 -9.46 -2.84 -25.44
CA MET A 83 -9.35 -3.97 -24.53
C MET A 83 -7.97 -4.60 -24.67
N GLY A 84 -7.54 -5.39 -23.69
CA GLY A 84 -6.31 -6.16 -23.75
C GLY A 84 -6.27 -7.23 -22.67
N TRP A 85 -5.08 -7.71 -22.35
CA TRP A 85 -4.89 -8.82 -21.42
C TRP A 85 -3.73 -8.54 -20.46
N ASP A 86 -4.02 -8.52 -19.16
CA ASP A 86 -2.99 -8.45 -18.12
C ASP A 86 -2.46 -9.85 -17.80
N ALA A 87 -1.56 -10.33 -18.65
CA ALA A 87 -1.23 -11.73 -18.82
C ALA A 87 0.06 -12.20 -18.10
N PHE A 88 0.87 -11.26 -17.59
CA PHE A 88 2.04 -11.59 -16.76
C PHE A 88 1.70 -11.75 -15.28
N GLY A 89 2.65 -12.28 -14.52
CA GLY A 89 2.64 -12.29 -13.06
C GLY A 89 2.12 -13.59 -12.44
N LEU A 90 2.04 -13.56 -11.11
CA LEU A 90 1.60 -14.68 -10.27
C LEU A 90 0.28 -15.35 -10.66
N PRO A 91 -0.76 -14.63 -11.15
CA PRO A 91 -2.01 -15.27 -11.57
C PRO A 91 -1.81 -16.37 -12.62
N ALA A 92 -1.08 -16.05 -13.68
CA ALA A 92 -0.87 -16.94 -14.81
C ALA A 92 0.08 -18.09 -14.45
N GLU A 93 1.15 -17.78 -13.71
CA GLU A 93 2.12 -18.78 -13.27
C GLU A 93 1.52 -19.80 -12.30
N GLN A 94 0.74 -19.36 -11.31
CA GLN A 94 0.11 -20.28 -10.36
C GLN A 94 -0.86 -21.24 -11.04
N TYR A 95 -1.69 -20.75 -11.95
CA TYR A 95 -2.59 -21.60 -12.71
C TYR A 95 -1.81 -22.64 -13.53
N ALA A 96 -0.72 -22.21 -14.18
CA ALA A 96 0.14 -23.08 -14.97
C ALA A 96 0.76 -24.20 -14.11
N VAL A 97 1.25 -23.86 -12.91
CA VAL A 97 1.78 -24.83 -11.94
C VAL A 97 0.69 -25.82 -11.49
N GLN A 98 -0.51 -25.33 -11.15
CA GLN A 98 -1.62 -26.18 -10.70
C GLN A 98 -2.10 -27.17 -11.76
N THR A 99 -2.05 -26.77 -13.03
CA THR A 99 -2.52 -27.58 -14.16
C THR A 99 -1.41 -28.39 -14.82
N GLY A 100 -0.15 -28.20 -14.43
CA GLY A 100 1.00 -28.87 -15.03
C GLY A 100 1.25 -28.46 -16.49
N THR A 101 0.92 -27.22 -16.85
CA THR A 101 1.02 -26.70 -18.22
C THR A 101 2.02 -25.54 -18.30
N HIS A 102 2.56 -25.26 -19.50
CA HIS A 102 3.44 -24.12 -19.67
C HIS A 102 2.63 -22.79 -19.63
N PRO A 103 3.04 -21.76 -18.85
CA PRO A 103 2.25 -20.53 -18.69
C PRO A 103 1.85 -19.86 -20.01
N ARG A 104 2.76 -19.83 -20.99
CA ARG A 104 2.48 -19.29 -22.33
C ARG A 104 1.31 -19.96 -23.04
N GLU A 105 1.24 -21.29 -22.99
CA GLU A 105 0.20 -22.05 -23.71
C GLU A 105 -1.17 -21.82 -23.09
N THR A 106 -1.22 -21.90 -21.76
CA THR A 106 -2.44 -21.65 -21.00
C THR A 106 -2.92 -20.21 -21.14
N THR A 107 -2.00 -19.24 -21.05
CA THR A 107 -2.33 -17.82 -21.20
C THR A 107 -2.93 -17.56 -22.59
N ALA A 108 -2.31 -18.07 -23.65
CA ALA A 108 -2.83 -17.93 -25.02
C ALA A 108 -4.23 -18.56 -25.17
N LYS A 109 -4.44 -19.75 -24.60
CA LYS A 109 -5.74 -20.42 -24.59
C LYS A 109 -6.80 -19.61 -23.84
N ASN A 110 -6.47 -19.09 -22.66
CA ASN A 110 -7.39 -18.31 -21.85
C ASN A 110 -7.73 -16.98 -22.52
N ILE A 111 -6.75 -16.29 -23.12
CA ILE A 111 -6.97 -15.09 -23.93
C ILE A 111 -7.97 -15.37 -25.06
N ALA A 112 -7.80 -16.46 -25.81
CA ALA A 112 -8.71 -16.82 -26.88
C ALA A 112 -10.16 -17.03 -26.37
N VAL A 113 -10.32 -17.73 -25.25
CA VAL A 113 -11.62 -17.95 -24.61
C VAL A 113 -12.24 -16.64 -24.12
N PHE A 114 -11.47 -15.79 -23.45
CA PHE A 114 -11.97 -14.50 -22.96
C PHE A 114 -12.37 -13.59 -24.12
N ARG A 115 -11.58 -13.56 -25.20
CA ARG A 115 -11.91 -12.81 -26.41
C ARG A 115 -13.22 -13.27 -27.02
N GLU A 116 -13.40 -14.58 -27.21
CA GLU A 116 -14.65 -15.16 -27.72
C GLU A 116 -15.85 -14.78 -26.84
N GLN A 117 -15.71 -14.89 -25.52
CA GLN A 117 -16.77 -14.54 -24.58
C GLN A 117 -17.11 -13.04 -24.60
N LEU A 118 -16.11 -12.15 -24.62
CA LEU A 118 -16.33 -10.70 -24.72
C LEU A 118 -16.98 -10.31 -26.06
N GLN A 119 -16.59 -10.95 -27.16
CA GLN A 119 -17.23 -10.76 -28.47
C GLN A 119 -18.68 -11.28 -28.48
N GLY A 120 -18.94 -12.41 -27.81
CA GLY A 120 -20.28 -12.95 -27.62
C GLY A 120 -21.20 -12.08 -26.75
N LEU A 121 -20.64 -11.20 -25.92
CA LEU A 121 -21.41 -10.16 -25.21
C LEU A 121 -21.73 -8.95 -26.09
N GLY A 122 -21.10 -8.82 -27.27
CA GLY A 122 -21.35 -7.73 -28.20
C GLY A 122 -20.86 -6.36 -27.73
N LEU A 123 -19.83 -6.30 -26.89
CA LEU A 123 -19.23 -5.05 -26.40
C LEU A 123 -18.49 -4.30 -27.52
N SER A 124 -18.50 -2.96 -27.48
CA SER A 124 -18.04 -2.06 -28.55
C SER A 124 -16.55 -1.74 -28.52
N TYR A 125 -15.73 -2.77 -28.29
CA TYR A 125 -14.28 -2.65 -28.25
C TYR A 125 -13.63 -2.45 -29.62
N ASP A 126 -12.56 -1.66 -29.63
CA ASP A 126 -11.62 -1.53 -30.72
C ASP A 126 -10.57 -2.65 -30.66
N TRP A 127 -10.88 -3.79 -31.28
CA TRP A 127 -10.01 -4.96 -31.30
C TRP A 127 -8.71 -4.78 -32.11
N SER A 128 -8.57 -3.72 -32.92
CA SER A 128 -7.30 -3.44 -33.59
C SER A 128 -6.26 -2.82 -32.65
N ARG A 129 -6.67 -2.46 -31.42
CA ARG A 129 -5.82 -1.93 -30.35
C ARG A 129 -5.69 -2.90 -29.18
N GLU A 130 -5.94 -4.17 -29.44
CA GLU A 130 -5.69 -5.23 -28.47
C GLU A 130 -4.21 -5.26 -28.09
N ILE A 131 -3.96 -5.32 -26.78
CA ILE A 131 -2.62 -5.50 -26.23
C ILE A 131 -2.59 -6.74 -25.35
N ASN A 132 -1.45 -7.41 -25.31
CA ASN A 132 -1.17 -8.49 -24.38
C ASN A 132 0.15 -8.20 -23.68
N THR A 133 0.14 -8.13 -22.33
CA THR A 133 1.33 -7.74 -21.59
C THR A 133 2.49 -8.74 -21.71
N THR A 134 2.23 -9.97 -22.15
CA THR A 134 3.27 -10.99 -22.41
C THR A 134 3.98 -10.84 -23.76
N ASP A 135 3.49 -9.99 -24.65
CA ASP A 135 4.07 -9.83 -25.99
C ASP A 135 5.37 -9.02 -25.90
N SER A 136 6.40 -9.44 -26.65
CA SER A 136 7.70 -8.76 -26.67
C SER A 136 7.59 -7.31 -27.14
N ASP A 137 6.66 -7.05 -28.04
CA ASP A 137 6.41 -5.72 -28.58
C ASP A 137 5.73 -4.79 -27.55
N TYR A 138 5.18 -5.37 -26.47
CA TYR A 138 4.65 -4.64 -25.33
C TYR A 138 5.71 -4.48 -24.23
N TYR A 139 6.22 -5.58 -23.66
CA TYR A 139 7.07 -5.48 -22.46
C TYR A 139 8.46 -4.89 -22.74
N CYS A 140 8.90 -4.81 -24.00
CA CYS A 140 10.13 -4.07 -24.35
C CYS A 140 10.03 -2.59 -23.92
N TRP A 141 8.83 -2.00 -23.93
CA TRP A 141 8.60 -0.65 -23.42
C TRP A 141 8.67 -0.59 -21.89
N THR A 142 8.21 -1.62 -21.18
CA THR A 142 8.39 -1.72 -19.73
C THR A 142 9.87 -1.78 -19.36
N GLN A 143 10.67 -2.57 -20.09
CA GLN A 143 12.12 -2.63 -19.92
C GLN A 143 12.79 -1.28 -20.22
N TRP A 144 12.35 -0.60 -21.28
CA TRP A 144 12.84 0.73 -21.63
C TRP A 144 12.51 1.79 -20.56
N ILE A 145 11.26 1.80 -20.06
CA ILE A 145 10.83 2.69 -18.97
C ILE A 145 11.66 2.43 -17.71
N PHE A 146 11.87 1.16 -17.35
CA PHE A 146 12.72 0.80 -16.23
C PHE A 146 14.15 1.34 -16.40
N GLY A 147 14.73 1.20 -17.61
CA GLY A 147 16.02 1.80 -17.95
C GLY A 147 16.04 3.32 -17.72
N LYS A 148 14.99 4.03 -18.12
CA LYS A 148 14.85 5.47 -17.88
C LYS A 148 14.68 5.85 -16.41
N LEU A 149 13.97 5.04 -15.64
CA LEU A 149 13.86 5.23 -14.19
C LEU A 149 15.21 4.99 -13.51
N HIS A 150 15.96 3.98 -13.93
CA HIS A 150 17.30 3.70 -13.43
C HIS A 150 18.29 4.84 -13.75
N GLU A 151 18.33 5.32 -14.99
CA GLU A 151 19.13 6.49 -15.40
C GLU A 151 18.85 7.73 -14.54
N LYS A 152 17.61 7.88 -14.04
CA LYS A 152 17.18 9.00 -13.18
C LYS A 152 17.30 8.74 -11.67
N GLY A 153 17.84 7.61 -11.24
CA GLY A 153 17.93 7.23 -9.82
C GLY A 153 16.56 6.94 -9.16
N LEU A 154 15.54 6.70 -9.98
CA LEU A 154 14.18 6.34 -9.56
C LEU A 154 13.95 4.83 -9.52
N ALA A 155 14.82 4.03 -10.14
CA ALA A 155 14.93 2.60 -9.89
C ALA A 155 16.31 2.30 -9.29
N TYR A 156 16.36 1.60 -8.15
CA TYR A 156 17.60 1.31 -7.44
C TYR A 156 17.53 -0.03 -6.72
N GLN A 157 18.69 -0.60 -6.38
CA GLN A 157 18.74 -1.81 -5.55
C GLN A 157 18.96 -1.45 -4.09
N ALA A 158 18.25 -2.13 -3.20
CA ALA A 158 18.45 -2.04 -1.76
C ALA A 158 18.27 -3.42 -1.12
N GLU A 159 18.97 -3.64 -0.02
CA GLU A 159 18.69 -4.75 0.88
C GLU A 159 17.57 -4.30 1.81
N VAL A 160 16.39 -4.89 1.64
CA VAL A 160 15.18 -4.51 2.38
C VAL A 160 14.48 -5.77 2.89
N PRO A 161 13.82 -5.70 4.06
CA PRO A 161 12.95 -6.77 4.52
C PRO A 161 11.73 -6.85 3.60
N VAL A 162 11.72 -7.82 2.71
CA VAL A 162 10.61 -8.08 1.78
C VAL A 162 9.75 -9.22 2.28
N TRP A 163 8.47 -9.18 1.94
CA TRP A 163 7.59 -10.32 2.17
C TRP A 163 8.01 -11.45 1.24
N TRP A 164 8.23 -12.63 1.81
CA TRP A 164 8.52 -13.86 1.11
C TRP A 164 7.42 -14.87 1.42
N CYS A 165 6.86 -15.47 0.38
CA CYS A 165 5.91 -16.56 0.54
C CYS A 165 6.54 -17.88 0.05
N GLU A 166 6.90 -18.77 0.99
CA GLU A 166 7.55 -20.05 0.67
C GLU A 166 6.70 -20.92 -0.27
N LYS A 167 5.38 -20.85 -0.13
CA LYS A 167 4.46 -21.62 -0.97
C LYS A 167 4.39 -21.11 -2.42
N LEU A 168 4.58 -19.80 -2.61
CA LEU A 168 4.61 -19.17 -3.93
C LEU A 168 6.01 -19.09 -4.52
N GLY A 169 7.05 -19.25 -3.69
CA GLY A 169 8.45 -19.23 -4.11
C GLY A 169 8.93 -17.86 -4.59
N THR A 170 8.31 -16.77 -4.13
CA THR A 170 8.60 -15.41 -4.60
C THR A 170 8.45 -14.37 -3.49
N VAL A 171 9.01 -13.19 -3.76
CA VAL A 171 8.75 -11.97 -2.98
C VAL A 171 7.40 -11.37 -3.35
N LEU A 172 6.75 -10.71 -2.38
CA LEU A 172 5.46 -10.02 -2.55
C LEU A 172 5.62 -8.54 -2.16
N ALA A 173 4.90 -7.66 -2.86
CA ALA A 173 4.75 -6.27 -2.47
C ALA A 173 3.92 -6.15 -1.18
N ASN A 174 3.94 -4.97 -0.53
CA ASN A 174 3.15 -4.77 0.70
C ASN A 174 1.64 -4.89 0.42
N GLU A 175 1.20 -4.46 -0.75
CA GLU A 175 -0.18 -4.50 -1.23
C GLU A 175 -0.66 -5.93 -1.53
N GLU A 176 0.25 -6.88 -1.73
CA GLU A 176 -0.05 -8.30 -2.00
C GLU A 176 -0.09 -9.14 -0.70
N VAL A 177 0.11 -8.52 0.46
CA VAL A 177 0.09 -9.19 1.76
C VAL A 177 -0.99 -8.57 2.65
N ILE A 178 -2.00 -9.37 2.98
CA ILE A 178 -3.13 -9.00 3.82
C ILE A 178 -3.02 -9.81 5.11
N ASP A 179 -2.94 -9.12 6.24
CA ASP A 179 -2.82 -9.74 7.57
C ASP A 179 -1.64 -10.74 7.68
N GLY A 180 -0.50 -10.40 7.08
CA GLY A 180 0.70 -11.26 7.06
C GLY A 180 0.59 -12.50 6.16
N ARG A 181 -0.43 -12.54 5.29
CA ARG A 181 -0.70 -13.67 4.39
C ARG A 181 -0.82 -13.18 2.95
N SER A 182 -0.46 -14.02 1.99
CA SER A 182 -0.54 -13.66 0.58
C SER A 182 -2.01 -13.44 0.18
N GLU A 183 -2.30 -12.34 -0.50
CA GLU A 183 -3.61 -12.05 -1.11
C GLU A 183 -4.12 -13.26 -1.90
N ARG A 184 -3.20 -13.92 -2.62
CA ARG A 184 -3.44 -15.13 -3.39
C ARG A 184 -3.08 -16.38 -2.61
N GLY A 185 -4.07 -17.24 -2.40
CA GLY A 185 -3.90 -18.55 -1.76
C GLY A 185 -3.81 -18.51 -0.23
N ASN A 186 -3.82 -17.32 0.38
CA ASN A 186 -3.86 -17.12 1.83
C ASN A 186 -2.74 -17.89 2.56
N TYR A 187 -1.51 -17.82 2.05
CA TYR A 187 -0.35 -18.52 2.61
C TYR A 187 0.41 -17.61 3.57
N PRO A 188 0.98 -18.13 4.68
CA PRO A 188 1.84 -17.33 5.55
C PRO A 188 2.98 -16.68 4.77
N CYS A 189 3.21 -15.40 5.04
CA CYS A 189 4.33 -14.64 4.51
C CYS A 189 5.25 -14.23 5.66
N GLU A 190 6.55 -14.28 5.43
CA GLU A 190 7.56 -13.85 6.39
C GLU A 190 8.46 -12.79 5.78
N LYS A 191 9.08 -11.95 6.61
CA LYS A 191 10.05 -10.97 6.13
C LYS A 191 11.43 -11.61 6.00
N ARG A 192 12.04 -11.50 4.83
CA ARG A 192 13.45 -11.89 4.61
C ARG A 192 14.24 -10.68 4.09
N PRO A 193 15.46 -10.42 4.62
CA PRO A 193 16.35 -9.44 4.03
C PRO A 193 16.81 -9.97 2.67
N LEU A 194 16.39 -9.32 1.59
CA LEU A 194 16.79 -9.68 0.24
C LEU A 194 17.14 -8.42 -0.55
N ARG A 195 18.15 -8.55 -1.42
CA ARG A 195 18.49 -7.50 -2.38
C ARG A 195 17.42 -7.46 -3.48
N GLN A 196 16.66 -6.38 -3.53
CA GLN A 196 15.55 -6.19 -4.47
C GLN A 196 15.68 -4.89 -5.25
N TRP A 197 15.00 -4.84 -6.39
CA TRP A 197 14.81 -3.60 -7.13
C TRP A 197 13.63 -2.83 -6.54
N MET A 198 13.85 -1.55 -6.26
CA MET A 198 12.85 -0.63 -5.70
C MET A 198 12.59 0.50 -6.68
N LEU A 199 11.34 0.92 -6.78
CA LEU A 199 10.94 2.15 -7.46
C LEU A 199 10.75 3.26 -6.41
N ARG A 200 11.44 4.39 -6.59
CA ARG A 200 11.40 5.55 -5.69
C ARG A 200 10.12 6.36 -5.87
N ILE A 201 8.96 5.73 -5.68
CA ILE A 201 7.64 6.37 -5.74
C ILE A 201 7.52 7.50 -4.70
N THR A 202 8.23 7.38 -3.57
CA THR A 202 8.28 8.40 -2.52
C THR A 202 8.84 9.74 -2.97
N ALA A 203 9.65 9.79 -4.05
CA ALA A 203 10.07 11.05 -4.66
C ALA A 203 8.90 11.85 -5.27
N TYR A 204 7.74 11.21 -5.44
CA TYR A 204 6.50 11.80 -5.94
C TYR A 204 5.39 11.84 -4.90
N ALA A 205 5.64 11.46 -3.64
CA ALA A 205 4.60 11.34 -2.61
C ALA A 205 3.78 12.63 -2.41
N ASP A 206 4.45 13.78 -2.27
CA ASP A 206 3.76 15.07 -2.12
C ASP A 206 2.89 15.41 -3.34
N ARG A 207 3.38 15.13 -4.55
CA ARG A 207 2.63 15.36 -5.78
C ARG A 207 1.45 14.40 -5.91
N LEU A 208 1.67 13.12 -5.64
CA LEU A 208 0.59 12.11 -5.65
C LEU A 208 -0.51 12.50 -4.68
N LEU A 209 -0.18 13.09 -3.53
CA LEU A 209 -1.16 13.56 -2.55
C LEU A 209 -1.88 14.83 -3.00
N GLN A 210 -1.14 15.85 -3.46
CA GLN A 210 -1.70 17.13 -3.89
C GLN A 210 -2.59 16.98 -5.12
N ASP A 211 -2.14 16.20 -6.10
CA ASP A 211 -2.84 16.01 -7.37
C ASP A 211 -4.17 15.25 -7.21
N LEU A 212 -4.45 14.62 -6.05
CA LEU A 212 -5.76 13.99 -5.74
C LEU A 212 -6.91 15.01 -5.68
N GLU A 213 -6.62 16.26 -5.30
CA GLU A 213 -7.65 17.30 -5.14
C GLU A 213 -8.33 17.62 -6.47
N ASP A 214 -7.57 17.63 -7.57
CA ASP A 214 -8.05 17.96 -8.91
C ASP A 214 -8.78 16.80 -9.62
N LEU A 215 -8.75 15.57 -9.06
CA LEU A 215 -9.37 14.40 -9.68
C LEU A 215 -10.88 14.36 -9.46
N ASP A 216 -11.65 14.10 -10.51
CA ASP A 216 -13.08 13.76 -10.41
C ASP A 216 -13.28 12.29 -10.03
N TRP A 217 -12.81 11.91 -8.85
CA TRP A 217 -12.84 10.55 -8.31
C TRP A 217 -13.70 10.46 -7.04
N PRO A 218 -14.26 9.28 -6.70
CA PRO A 218 -14.97 9.08 -5.45
C PRO A 218 -14.10 9.42 -4.23
N GLU A 219 -14.66 10.14 -3.26
CA GLU A 219 -13.92 10.56 -2.07
C GLU A 219 -13.38 9.38 -1.26
N SER A 220 -14.08 8.23 -1.25
CA SER A 220 -13.58 7.01 -0.61
C SER A 220 -12.26 6.52 -1.20
N VAL A 221 -12.07 6.64 -2.51
CA VAL A 221 -10.81 6.26 -3.18
C VAL A 221 -9.71 7.26 -2.84
N LYS A 222 -10.04 8.56 -2.85
CA LYS A 222 -9.08 9.60 -2.46
C LYS A 222 -8.64 9.42 -1.00
N ALA A 223 -9.58 9.21 -0.08
CA ALA A 223 -9.30 8.99 1.35
C ALA A 223 -8.34 7.81 1.56
N MET A 224 -8.61 6.65 0.95
CA MET A 224 -7.71 5.49 1.02
C MET A 224 -6.29 5.82 0.52
N GLN A 225 -6.16 6.59 -0.57
CA GLN A 225 -4.86 7.01 -1.09
C GLN A 225 -4.15 8.00 -0.16
N ARG A 226 -4.88 8.96 0.45
CA ARG A 226 -4.29 9.91 1.41
C ARG A 226 -3.76 9.19 2.66
N GLU A 227 -4.54 8.25 3.19
CA GLU A 227 -4.17 7.40 4.34
C GLU A 227 -2.97 6.52 4.00
N TRP A 228 -2.96 5.91 2.81
CA TRP A 228 -1.85 5.09 2.33
C TRP A 228 -0.55 5.87 2.16
N ILE A 229 -0.60 7.08 1.59
CA ILE A 229 0.57 7.96 1.48
C ILE A 229 1.03 8.44 2.86
N GLY A 230 0.09 8.71 3.77
CA GLY A 230 0.38 8.94 5.19
C GLY A 230 1.29 10.14 5.48
N ARG A 231 1.20 11.22 4.69
CA ARG A 231 2.05 12.42 4.85
C ARG A 231 1.86 12.99 6.25
N SER A 232 2.98 13.15 6.94
CA SER A 232 3.03 13.69 8.30
C SER A 232 4.07 14.80 8.37
N GLU A 233 3.69 15.95 8.92
CA GLU A 233 4.62 17.05 9.21
C GLU A 233 5.06 16.95 10.68
N GLY A 234 6.36 17.14 10.92
CA GLY A 234 6.94 16.90 12.23
C GLY A 234 8.37 17.40 12.34
N ALA A 235 9.01 17.05 13.46
CA ALA A 235 10.40 17.39 13.72
C ALA A 235 11.25 16.13 13.89
N ARG A 236 12.52 16.26 13.51
CA ARG A 236 13.57 15.31 13.86
C ARG A 236 14.31 15.84 15.08
N ILE A 237 14.38 15.04 16.14
CA ILE A 237 14.99 15.41 17.42
C ILE A 237 16.10 14.39 17.70
N HIS A 238 17.31 14.89 17.97
CA HIS A 238 18.45 14.07 18.32
C HIS A 238 18.52 13.86 19.83
N PHE A 239 18.62 12.61 20.26
CA PHE A 239 18.81 12.22 21.67
C PHE A 239 20.20 11.61 21.86
N SER A 240 21.04 12.27 22.65
CA SER A 240 22.38 11.77 23.00
C SER A 240 22.30 10.69 24.08
N LEU A 241 23.21 9.72 24.04
CA LEU A 241 23.31 8.69 25.09
C LEU A 241 24.00 9.26 26.34
N GLN A 242 23.46 8.96 27.54
CA GLN A 242 23.98 9.49 28.80
C GLN A 242 25.47 9.15 29.02
N GLU A 243 25.90 7.94 28.67
CA GLU A 243 27.29 7.48 28.89
C GLU A 243 28.26 7.91 27.77
N LYS A 244 27.76 8.42 26.63
CA LYS A 244 28.55 8.70 25.42
C LYS A 244 28.09 9.99 24.73
N VAL A 245 28.02 11.06 25.52
CA VAL A 245 27.41 12.37 25.17
C VAL A 245 28.02 13.04 23.93
N GLN A 246 29.29 12.79 23.61
CA GLN A 246 30.02 13.58 22.60
C GLN A 246 29.97 13.03 21.16
N GLU A 247 29.57 11.78 20.92
CA GLU A 247 29.59 11.21 19.55
C GLU A 247 28.49 10.16 19.25
N SER A 248 27.61 9.81 20.19
CA SER A 248 26.60 8.77 19.96
C SER A 248 25.22 9.10 20.51
N GLY A 249 24.20 8.77 19.72
CA GLY A 249 22.80 9.07 19.96
C GLY A 249 21.95 8.50 18.84
N PHE A 250 20.66 8.79 18.88
CA PHE A 250 19.72 8.43 17.81
C PHE A 250 18.78 9.59 17.52
N ASP A 251 18.28 9.60 16.30
CA ASP A 251 17.26 10.54 15.88
C ASP A 251 15.88 9.91 16.10
N VAL A 252 14.93 10.73 16.53
CA VAL A 252 13.51 10.41 16.59
C VAL A 252 12.77 11.34 15.64
N PHE A 253 11.76 10.83 14.94
CA PHE A 253 10.76 11.65 14.27
C PHE A 253 9.48 11.73 15.10
N THR A 254 8.93 12.92 15.27
CA THR A 254 7.65 13.14 15.95
C THR A 254 6.82 14.19 15.22
N THR A 255 5.51 13.95 15.10
CA THR A 255 4.53 14.95 14.63
C THR A 255 4.10 15.91 15.74
N ARG A 256 4.53 15.67 16.98
CA ARG A 256 4.19 16.44 18.17
C ARG A 256 5.45 16.96 18.89
N PRO A 257 6.28 17.82 18.24
CA PRO A 257 7.45 18.39 18.91
C PRO A 257 7.09 19.29 20.09
N ASP A 258 5.87 19.82 20.12
CA ASP A 258 5.31 20.60 21.22
C ASP A 258 5.29 19.83 22.55
N THR A 259 5.24 18.50 22.50
CA THR A 259 5.14 17.64 23.68
C THR A 259 6.49 17.12 24.19
N LEU A 260 7.63 17.58 23.64
CA LEU A 260 8.98 17.12 23.99
C LEU A 260 9.31 17.24 25.49
N PHE A 261 8.77 18.24 26.18
CA PHE A 261 8.92 18.38 27.65
C PHE A 261 8.22 17.27 28.44
N GLY A 262 7.27 16.57 27.83
CA GLY A 262 6.53 15.45 28.40
C GLY A 262 7.12 14.09 28.03
N ALA A 263 8.20 14.05 27.25
CA ALA A 263 8.88 12.81 26.93
C ALA A 263 9.58 12.27 28.17
N THR A 264 9.23 11.04 28.57
CA THR A 264 9.73 10.41 29.81
C THR A 264 10.54 9.14 29.56
N PHE A 265 10.45 8.55 28.38
CA PHE A 265 11.28 7.42 27.95
C PHE A 265 11.42 7.42 26.42
N CYS A 266 12.35 6.62 25.91
CA CYS A 266 12.49 6.36 24.48
C CYS A 266 12.33 4.89 24.19
N VAL A 267 11.87 4.56 22.99
CA VAL A 267 11.71 3.18 22.53
C VAL A 267 12.38 2.99 21.19
N LEU A 268 13.21 1.95 21.08
CA LEU A 268 13.86 1.53 19.85
C LEU A 268 13.17 0.29 19.28
N ALA A 269 13.16 0.18 17.95
CA ALA A 269 12.83 -1.07 17.29
C ALA A 269 13.81 -2.19 17.71
N PRO A 270 13.37 -3.45 17.85
CA PRO A 270 14.23 -4.59 18.13
C PRO A 270 15.42 -4.74 17.17
N GLU A 271 15.23 -4.34 15.91
CA GLU A 271 16.25 -4.38 14.85
C GLU A 271 17.17 -3.16 14.83
N HIS A 272 16.95 -2.16 15.69
CA HIS A 272 17.70 -0.92 15.66
C HIS A 272 19.18 -1.17 16.01
N PRO A 273 20.16 -0.71 15.20
CA PRO A 273 21.57 -1.06 15.39
C PRO A 273 22.12 -0.74 16.79
N LEU A 274 21.67 0.36 17.38
CA LEU A 274 22.10 0.75 18.74
C LEU A 274 21.68 -0.23 19.84
N VAL A 275 20.66 -1.07 19.65
CA VAL A 275 20.21 -2.00 20.71
C VAL A 275 21.38 -2.87 21.17
N ALA A 276 22.17 -3.40 20.23
CA ALA A 276 23.33 -4.24 20.56
C ALA A 276 24.44 -3.48 21.29
N ASP A 277 24.58 -2.17 21.02
CA ASP A 277 25.67 -1.33 21.53
C ASP A 277 25.40 -0.71 22.89
N ILE A 278 24.12 -0.47 23.22
CA ILE A 278 23.71 0.23 24.46
C ILE A 278 23.20 -0.71 25.55
N THR A 279 22.92 -1.97 25.22
CA THR A 279 22.37 -2.92 26.21
C THR A 279 23.40 -3.23 27.28
N SER A 280 23.04 -3.01 28.55
CA SER A 280 23.90 -3.29 29.70
C SER A 280 24.15 -4.79 29.88
N ALA A 281 25.21 -5.15 30.59
CA ALA A 281 25.55 -6.56 30.82
C ALA A 281 24.43 -7.32 31.54
N GLU A 282 23.72 -6.65 32.45
CA GLU A 282 22.61 -7.21 33.24
C GLU A 282 21.37 -7.46 32.38
N GLN A 283 21.10 -6.61 31.38
CA GLN A 283 19.92 -6.71 30.53
C GLN A 283 20.15 -7.56 29.27
N LYS A 284 21.41 -7.92 28.97
CA LYS A 284 21.80 -8.56 27.71
C LYS A 284 21.01 -9.83 27.38
N THR A 285 20.77 -10.70 28.36
CA THR A 285 19.99 -11.93 28.13
C THR A 285 18.54 -11.61 27.78
N ALA A 286 17.88 -10.78 28.58
CA ALA A 286 16.48 -10.43 28.37
C ALA A 286 16.24 -9.68 27.05
N VAL A 287 17.13 -8.75 26.69
CA VAL A 287 17.05 -8.03 25.42
C VAL A 287 17.25 -8.96 24.23
N ASN A 288 18.25 -9.85 24.27
CA ASN A 288 18.48 -10.80 23.18
C ASN A 288 17.30 -11.76 22.97
N GLU A 289 16.72 -12.28 24.06
CA GLU A 289 15.52 -13.13 23.98
C GLU A 289 14.33 -12.36 23.39
N TYR A 290 14.15 -11.11 23.79
CA TYR A 290 13.07 -10.26 23.27
C TYR A 290 13.27 -9.95 21.78
N VAL A 291 14.48 -9.59 21.35
CA VAL A 291 14.80 -9.32 19.94
C VAL A 291 14.58 -10.57 19.08
N GLN A 292 15.00 -11.74 19.56
CA GLN A 292 14.75 -13.01 18.86
C GLN A 292 13.26 -13.32 18.76
N SER A 293 12.49 -13.11 19.84
CA SER A 293 11.04 -13.30 19.82
C SER A 293 10.33 -12.30 18.91
N ALA A 294 10.79 -11.06 18.83
CA ALA A 294 10.22 -10.05 17.95
C ALA A 294 10.52 -10.36 16.47
N ALA A 295 11.69 -10.94 16.18
CA ALA A 295 12.08 -11.35 14.83
C ALA A 295 11.21 -12.48 14.26
N THR A 296 10.53 -13.27 15.10
CA THR A 296 9.58 -14.29 14.62
C THR A 296 8.17 -13.74 14.40
N LYS A 297 7.92 -12.45 14.72
CA LYS A 297 6.63 -11.79 14.49
C LYS A 297 6.68 -10.97 13.20
N SER A 298 5.57 -10.96 12.49
CA SER A 298 5.33 -10.07 11.35
C SER A 298 5.11 -8.63 11.82
N GLU A 299 5.37 -7.63 10.96
CA GLU A 299 5.07 -6.22 11.29
C GLU A 299 3.59 -6.03 11.65
N LEU A 300 2.68 -6.74 10.99
CA LEU A 300 1.26 -6.68 11.28
C LEU A 300 0.92 -7.21 12.68
N GLU A 301 1.53 -8.31 13.11
CA GLU A 301 1.42 -8.82 14.48
C GLU A 301 2.01 -7.85 15.53
N ARG A 302 2.84 -6.90 15.09
CA ARG A 302 3.46 -5.86 15.91
C ARG A 302 2.70 -4.53 15.89
N THR A 303 1.69 -4.38 15.02
CA THR A 303 0.85 -3.17 14.94
C THR A 303 -0.25 -3.15 16.03
N GLU A 304 -1.21 -2.22 15.92
CA GLU A 304 -2.30 -2.02 16.88
C GLU A 304 -3.19 -3.25 17.12
N LEU A 305 -3.10 -4.28 16.27
CA LEU A 305 -3.74 -5.58 16.50
C LEU A 305 -3.21 -6.30 17.75
N GLN A 306 -2.01 -5.95 18.22
CA GLN A 306 -1.44 -6.49 19.45
C GLN A 306 -2.05 -5.80 20.67
N LYS A 307 -2.99 -6.50 21.32
CA LYS A 307 -3.68 -6.03 22.54
C LYS A 307 -2.74 -5.81 23.73
N GLU A 308 -1.59 -6.49 23.75
CA GLU A 308 -0.64 -6.40 24.86
C GLU A 308 0.65 -5.75 24.40
N LYS A 309 0.90 -4.52 24.88
CA LYS A 309 2.18 -3.84 24.67
C LYS A 309 3.28 -4.54 25.46
N THR A 310 4.35 -4.94 24.81
CA THR A 310 5.50 -5.60 25.44
C THR A 310 6.77 -4.81 25.18
N GLY A 311 7.74 -4.91 26.07
CA GLY A 311 9.05 -4.31 25.90
C GLY A 311 10.01 -4.68 27.02
N VAL A 312 11.28 -4.37 26.80
CA VAL A 312 12.38 -4.67 27.73
C VAL A 312 13.29 -3.45 27.88
N PHE A 313 13.71 -3.18 29.11
CA PHE A 313 14.62 -2.08 29.41
C PHE A 313 16.05 -2.44 28.99
N THR A 314 16.74 -1.53 28.30
CA THR A 314 18.11 -1.77 27.82
C THR A 314 19.18 -1.63 28.89
N GLY A 315 18.88 -0.94 30.01
CA GLY A 315 19.91 -0.48 30.96
C GLY A 315 20.48 0.89 30.62
N ALA A 316 20.23 1.41 29.41
CA ALA A 316 20.74 2.69 28.94
C ALA A 316 19.72 3.82 29.07
N TYR A 317 20.24 5.05 29.04
CA TYR A 317 19.46 6.27 29.12
C TYR A 317 19.82 7.24 27.99
N ALA A 318 18.80 7.92 27.49
CA ALA A 318 18.89 9.02 26.55
C ALA A 318 18.77 10.36 27.29
N ILE A 319 19.43 11.39 26.77
CA ILE A 319 19.36 12.76 27.26
C ILE A 319 18.25 13.50 26.51
N ASN A 320 17.22 13.94 27.23
CA ASN A 320 16.24 14.87 26.68
C ASN A 320 16.90 16.26 26.49
N PRO A 321 16.99 16.78 25.25
CA PRO A 321 17.75 17.99 24.96
C PRO A 321 17.13 19.28 25.53
N VAL A 322 15.88 19.25 26.00
CA VAL A 322 15.20 20.46 26.52
C VAL A 322 15.49 20.77 27.99
N PHE A 323 16.02 19.82 28.75
CA PHE A 323 16.27 20.00 30.18
C PHE A 323 17.74 20.26 30.45
N ASP A 324 18.07 21.14 31.39
CA ASP A 324 19.45 21.47 31.78
C ASP A 324 20.17 20.34 32.53
N GLU A 325 21.50 20.40 32.58
CA GLU A 325 22.31 19.48 33.37
C GLU A 325 21.94 19.57 34.85
N GLY A 326 21.48 18.46 35.43
CA GLY A 326 21.03 18.37 36.82
C GLY A 326 19.51 18.23 37.01
N ASP A 327 18.70 18.43 35.97
CA ASP A 327 17.26 18.12 36.04
C ASP A 327 17.05 16.59 36.03
N SER A 328 16.30 16.08 37.01
CA SER A 328 16.04 14.64 37.13
C SER A 328 15.25 14.07 35.94
N ARG A 329 14.53 14.91 35.19
CA ARG A 329 13.75 14.52 34.00
C ARG A 329 14.61 14.42 32.74
N ARG A 330 15.86 14.89 32.79
CA ARG A 330 16.76 14.89 31.64
C ARG A 330 17.13 13.48 31.17
N ASN A 331 17.22 12.52 32.09
CA ASN A 331 17.61 11.14 31.78
C ASN A 331 16.37 10.28 31.55
N MET A 332 16.20 9.82 30.31
CA MET A 332 15.07 9.01 29.88
C MET A 332 15.52 7.58 29.65
N PRO A 333 14.93 6.56 30.31
CA PRO A 333 15.27 5.17 30.07
C PRO A 333 14.97 4.79 28.61
N ILE A 334 15.84 3.99 28.01
CA ILE A 334 15.67 3.47 26.66
C ILE A 334 15.15 2.04 26.73
N TRP A 335 14.03 1.79 26.07
CA TRP A 335 13.38 0.49 25.97
C TRP A 335 13.46 -0.05 24.54
N VAL A 336 13.29 -1.36 24.41
CA VAL A 336 13.06 -2.04 23.14
C VAL A 336 11.64 -2.56 23.15
N ALA A 337 10.86 -2.25 22.12
CA ALA A 337 9.50 -2.74 21.99
C ALA A 337 9.15 -3.02 20.53
N ASP A 338 8.41 -4.10 20.30
CA ASP A 338 8.07 -4.61 18.99
C ASP A 338 7.11 -3.69 18.21
N TYR A 339 6.31 -2.86 18.88
CA TYR A 339 5.43 -1.89 18.21
C TYR A 339 6.16 -0.72 17.53
N VAL A 340 7.48 -0.56 17.75
CA VAL A 340 8.32 0.36 16.98
C VAL A 340 8.94 -0.40 15.82
N LEU A 341 8.74 0.11 14.60
CA LEU A 341 9.17 -0.54 13.36
C LEU A 341 10.39 0.16 12.78
N MET A 342 11.44 -0.59 12.43
CA MET A 342 12.63 -0.03 11.79
C MET A 342 12.36 0.56 10.39
N SER A 343 11.31 0.07 9.73
CA SER A 343 10.84 0.54 8.42
C SER A 343 10.12 1.89 8.48
N TYR A 344 9.74 2.37 9.67
CA TYR A 344 8.98 3.61 9.86
C TYR A 344 9.79 4.67 10.63
N GLY A 345 9.82 5.88 10.10
CA GLY A 345 10.57 7.00 10.69
C GLY A 345 12.07 6.70 10.78
N THR A 346 12.60 6.68 12.01
CA THR A 346 14.01 6.40 12.31
C THR A 346 14.22 5.06 13.00
N GLY A 347 13.16 4.26 13.18
CA GLY A 347 13.21 3.05 14.03
C GLY A 347 13.33 3.36 15.53
N ALA A 348 13.09 4.60 15.93
CA ALA A 348 13.14 5.07 17.31
C ALA A 348 12.05 6.13 17.55
N ILE A 349 11.44 6.11 18.73
CA ILE A 349 10.46 7.11 19.17
C ILE A 349 10.78 7.67 20.55
N MET A 350 10.37 8.91 20.77
CA MET A 350 10.24 9.50 22.10
C MET A 350 8.81 9.26 22.56
N CYS A 351 8.63 8.83 23.81
CA CYS A 351 7.32 8.49 24.33
C CYS A 351 6.84 9.58 25.29
N VAL A 352 5.63 10.07 25.05
CA VAL A 352 4.98 11.15 25.82
C VAL A 352 3.67 10.65 26.41
N PRO A 353 3.70 9.90 27.53
CA PRO A 353 2.51 9.28 28.14
C PRO A 353 1.38 10.24 28.51
N GLY A 354 1.70 11.52 28.74
CA GLY A 354 0.68 12.52 29.04
C GLY A 354 -0.12 12.99 27.81
N GLY A 355 0.23 12.55 26.60
CA GLY A 355 -0.37 13.01 25.34
C GLY A 355 -0.54 11.94 24.24
N ASP A 356 -0.05 10.71 24.42
CA ASP A 356 -0.27 9.57 23.53
C ASP A 356 -0.77 8.36 24.36
N GLU A 357 -1.86 7.73 23.92
CA GLU A 357 -2.52 6.63 24.61
C GLU A 357 -1.66 5.35 24.65
N ARG A 358 -0.93 5.05 23.57
CA ARG A 358 -0.06 3.87 23.50
C ARG A 358 1.12 4.02 24.45
N ASP A 359 1.67 5.24 24.52
CA ASP A 359 2.73 5.57 25.47
C ASP A 359 2.21 5.51 26.91
N TYR A 360 0.97 5.94 27.15
CA TYR A 360 0.31 5.87 28.46
C TYR A 360 0.12 4.43 28.94
N GLU A 361 -0.39 3.55 28.09
CA GLU A 361 -0.56 2.13 28.39
C GLU A 361 0.78 1.46 28.72
N PHE A 362 1.81 1.73 27.89
CA PHE A 362 3.15 1.19 28.10
C PHE A 362 3.75 1.71 29.42
N ALA A 363 3.66 3.02 29.67
CA ALA A 363 4.15 3.64 30.90
C ALA A 363 3.47 3.07 32.13
N THR A 364 2.15 2.90 32.08
CA THR A 364 1.36 2.34 33.18
C THR A 364 1.77 0.90 33.48
N LYS A 365 1.95 0.08 32.44
CA LYS A 365 2.34 -1.33 32.58
C LYS A 365 3.72 -1.48 33.23
N TYR A 366 4.68 -0.64 32.83
CA TYR A 366 6.07 -0.74 33.26
C TYR A 366 6.46 0.22 34.39
N GLY A 367 5.48 0.95 34.96
CA GLY A 367 5.71 1.89 36.06
C GLY A 367 6.61 3.07 35.68
N LEU A 368 6.55 3.53 34.43
CA LEU A 368 7.33 4.65 33.94
C LEU A 368 6.67 5.99 34.31
N SER A 369 7.48 7.06 34.32
CA SER A 369 6.99 8.40 34.63
C SER A 369 5.99 8.89 33.60
N ILE A 370 4.91 9.53 34.06
CA ILE A 370 3.88 10.13 33.20
C ILE A 370 3.89 11.64 33.47
N ALA A 371 4.23 12.41 32.44
CA ALA A 371 4.28 13.87 32.50
C ALA A 371 3.29 14.46 31.51
N ARG A 372 2.36 15.30 32.00
CA ARG A 372 1.41 16.02 31.16
C ARG A 372 1.93 17.42 30.88
N VAL A 373 2.07 17.77 29.60
CA VAL A 373 2.62 19.06 29.15
C VAL A 373 1.67 19.87 28.30
N VAL A 374 0.54 19.28 27.90
CA VAL A 374 -0.55 19.97 27.19
C VAL A 374 -1.80 19.91 28.06
N GLU A 375 -2.32 21.08 28.40
CA GLU A 375 -3.64 21.20 29.02
C GLU A 375 -4.71 20.90 27.95
N PRO A 376 -5.75 20.11 28.28
CA PRO A 376 -6.86 19.93 27.37
C PRO A 376 -7.59 21.27 27.20
N GLU A 377 -8.02 21.60 25.98
CA GLU A 377 -8.84 22.80 25.80
C GLU A 377 -10.07 22.74 26.71
N PRO A 378 -10.46 23.85 27.37
CA PRO A 378 -11.69 23.88 28.13
C PRO A 378 -12.84 23.52 27.19
N LEU A 379 -13.57 22.44 27.49
CA LEU A 379 -14.78 22.06 26.77
C LEU A 379 -15.66 23.30 26.56
N ALA A 380 -15.72 23.80 25.33
CA ALA A 380 -16.60 24.89 24.98
C ALA A 380 -18.03 24.44 25.31
N ARG A 381 -18.67 25.09 26.28
CA ARG A 381 -19.99 24.72 26.83
C ARG A 381 -21.15 24.68 25.80
N ASN A 382 -20.90 24.88 24.50
CA ASN A 382 -21.91 24.93 23.44
C ASN A 382 -21.42 24.37 22.09
N ALA A 383 -20.54 23.37 22.07
CA ALA A 383 -20.35 22.59 20.83
C ALA A 383 -21.53 21.58 20.68
N PRO A 384 -22.27 21.56 19.56
CA PRO A 384 -23.30 20.56 19.34
C PRO A 384 -22.67 19.17 19.39
N HIS A 385 -23.31 18.25 20.13
CA HIS A 385 -22.94 16.84 20.21
C HIS A 385 -22.77 16.29 18.80
N VAL A 386 -21.52 16.07 18.39
CA VAL A 386 -21.20 15.13 17.32
C VAL A 386 -20.89 13.83 18.04
N ASP A 387 -21.77 12.87 17.88
CA ASP A 387 -21.65 11.52 18.44
C ASP A 387 -20.52 10.80 17.70
N SER A 388 -19.27 11.09 18.07
CA SER A 388 -18.14 10.19 17.83
C SER A 388 -18.06 9.27 19.03
N GLY A 389 -18.67 8.09 18.90
CA GLY A 389 -18.84 7.11 19.97
C GLY A 389 -17.58 6.89 20.81
N PHE A 390 -17.57 7.51 21.98
CA PHE A 390 -16.71 7.22 23.12
C PHE A 390 -17.54 7.53 24.36
N ASP A 391 -18.19 6.50 24.91
CA ASP A 391 -18.67 6.51 26.28
C ASP A 391 -17.98 5.36 27.01
N THR A 392 -16.84 5.67 27.64
CA THR A 392 -16.27 4.85 28.69
C THR A 392 -16.79 5.37 30.02
N THR A 393 -17.63 4.55 30.66
CA THR A 393 -17.63 4.17 32.09
C THR A 393 -19.01 4.27 32.70
N HIS A 394 -19.60 3.14 33.06
CA HIS A 394 -20.31 2.97 34.34
C HIS A 394 -20.02 1.56 34.85
N GLY A 395 -19.18 1.47 35.88
CA GLY A 395 -19.12 0.32 36.76
C GLY A 395 -19.79 0.66 38.09
N ILE A 396 -20.36 -0.38 38.73
CA ILE A 396 -20.94 -0.46 40.08
C ILE A 396 -22.39 0.09 40.10
N THR A 397 -23.44 -0.72 40.29
CA THR A 397 -23.66 -1.91 41.15
C THR A 397 -23.96 -3.22 40.44
#